data_AF-A0A5C8HSK6-F1
#
_entry.id   AF-A0A5C8HSK6-F1
#
_cell.length_a   1.000
_cell.length_b   1.000
_cell.length_c   1.000
_cell.angle_alpha   90.00
_cell.angle_beta   90.00
_cell.angle_gamma   90.00
#
_symmetry.space_group_name_H-M   'P 1'
#
loop_
_entity.id
_entity.type
_entity.pdbx_description
1 polymer ?
#
loop_
_entity_poly.entity_id
_entity_poly.type
_entity_poly.pdbx_seq_one_letter_code
_entity_poly.pdbx_strand_id
1 'polypeptide(L)' 'MTDEPELSLAVTRGEPTPEELAAVIAVLSETYAAEVHDAKSADKPEPSEWMRTRRQMRSPLRRDLGFGSWAR' A
#
# COMPACT_ATOMS: atom_id res chain seq x y z
N MET A 1 -16.56 -13.64 -15.51
CA MET A 1 -15.30 -14.35 -15.76
C MET A 1 -14.22 -13.34 -15.45
N THR A 2 -13.63 -13.42 -14.25
CA THR A 2 -12.62 -12.45 -13.83
C THR A 2 -11.41 -12.64 -14.73
N ASP A 3 -11.03 -11.58 -15.44
CA ASP A 3 -9.83 -11.54 -16.26
C ASP A 3 -8.65 -11.39 -15.30
N GLU A 4 -8.25 -12.50 -14.66
CA GLU A 4 -6.99 -12.54 -13.92
C GLU A 4 -5.89 -12.42 -14.98
N PRO A 5 -5.05 -11.37 -14.92
CA PRO A 5 -4.02 -11.19 -15.93
C PRO A 5 -3.10 -12.42 -15.90
N GLU A 6 -3.04 -13.17 -17.00
CA GLU A 6 -2.03 -14.21 -17.16
C GLU A 6 -0.64 -13.55 -17.10
N LEU A 7 0.10 -13.86 -16.04
CA LEU A 7 1.48 -13.43 -15.89
C LEU A 7 2.31 -14.02 -17.03
N SER A 8 2.73 -13.17 -17.96
CA SER A 8 3.57 -13.54 -19.10
C SER A 8 4.93 -12.85 -19.03
N LEU A 9 5.97 -13.61 -19.35
CA LEU A 9 7.35 -13.12 -19.38
C LEU A 9 7.95 -13.43 -20.75
N ALA A 10 8.44 -12.40 -21.43
CA ALA A 10 9.00 -12.51 -22.78
C ALA A 10 10.42 -11.92 -22.83
N VAL A 11 11.34 -12.66 -23.41
CA VAL A 11 12.71 -12.17 -23.70
C VAL A 11 12.65 -11.36 -24.99
N THR A 12 12.93 -10.06 -24.91
CA THR A 12 12.89 -9.16 -26.08
C THR A 12 14.23 -9.03 -26.80
N ARG A 13 15.33 -9.45 -26.16
CA ARG A 13 16.69 -9.43 -26.71
C ARG A 13 17.59 -10.44 -25.99
N GLY A 14 18.53 -11.02 -26.73
CA GLY A 14 19.50 -11.99 -26.20
C GLY A 14 18.97 -13.42 -26.28
N GLU A 15 19.81 -14.38 -25.92
CA GLU A 15 19.50 -15.81 -25.87
C GLU A 15 19.98 -16.34 -24.52
N PRO A 16 19.21 -16.12 -23.43
CA PRO A 16 19.62 -16.58 -22.11
C PRO A 16 19.68 -18.09 -22.08
N THR A 17 20.61 -18.63 -21.29
CA THR A 17 20.65 -20.08 -21.11
C THR A 17 19.41 -20.54 -20.31
N PRO A 18 19.05 -21.84 -20.38
CA PRO A 18 17.97 -22.39 -19.56
C PRO A 18 18.18 -22.12 -18.05
N GLU A 19 19.42 -22.16 -17.59
CA GLU A 19 19.79 -21.91 -16.20
C GLU A 19 19.57 -20.45 -15.78
N GLU A 20 19.95 -19.51 -16.64
CA GLU A 20 19.72 -18.07 -16.40
C GLU A 20 18.22 -17.75 -16.35
N LEU A 21 17.44 -18.31 -17.28
CA LEU A 21 15.99 -18.14 -17.29
C LEU A 21 15.35 -18.74 -16.03
N ALA A 22 15.79 -19.93 -15.62
CA ALA A 22 15.32 -20.56 -14.39
C ALA A 22 15.64 -19.73 -13.14
N ALA A 23 16.84 -19.14 -13.07
CA ALA A 23 17.23 -18.28 -11.95
C ALA A 23 16.32 -17.04 -11.85
N VAL A 24 16.01 -16.39 -12.96
CA VAL A 24 15.09 -15.23 -12.99
C VAL A 24 13.68 -15.64 -12.57
N ILE A 25 13.15 -16.75 -13.09
CA ILE A 25 11.82 -17.24 -12.73
C ILE A 25 11.75 -17.56 -11.23
N ALA A 26 12.79 -18.18 -10.66
CA ALA A 26 12.82 -18.51 -9.23
C ALA A 26 12.72 -17.26 -8.36
N VAL A 27 13.53 -16.23 -8.65
CA VAL A 27 13.51 -14.96 -7.91
C VAL A 27 12.17 -14.24 -8.06
N LEU A 28 11.62 -14.17 -9.28
CA LEU A 28 10.32 -13.54 -9.52
C LEU A 28 9.18 -14.27 -8.82
N SER A 29 9.21 -15.60 -8.81
CA SER A 29 8.18 -16.40 -8.14
C SER A 29 8.22 -16.22 -6.64
N GLU A 30 9.42 -16.18 -6.04
CA GLU A 30 9.60 -15.93 -4.61
C GLU A 30 9.12 -14.52 -4.21
N THR A 31 9.54 -13.50 -4.94
CA THR A 31 9.14 -12.10 -4.67
C THR A 31 7.64 -11.91 -4.84
N TYR A 32 7.05 -12.45 -5.91
CA TYR A 32 5.60 -12.39 -6.12
C TYR A 32 4.82 -13.14 -5.03
N ALA A 33 5.30 -14.30 -4.59
CA ALA A 33 4.67 -15.05 -3.50
C ALA A 33 4.72 -14.27 -2.17
N ALA A 34 5.83 -13.58 -1.89
CA ALA A 34 5.96 -12.70 -0.73
C ALA A 34 4.99 -11.52 -0.81
N GLU A 35 4.92 -10.82 -1.95
CA GLU A 35 3.97 -9.71 -2.14
C GLU A 35 2.51 -10.15 -2.00
N VAL A 36 2.14 -11.29 -2.58
CA VAL A 36 0.78 -11.84 -2.45
C VAL A 36 0.49 -12.23 -0.99
N HIS A 37 1.48 -12.71 -0.25
CA HIS A 37 1.34 -13.02 1.17
C HIS A 37 1.11 -11.75 2.00
N ASP A 38 1.92 -10.71 1.76
CA ASP A 38 1.84 -9.43 2.45
C ASP A 38 0.57 -8.67 2.10
N ALA A 39 0.14 -8.69 0.83
CA ALA A 39 -1.11 -8.09 0.38
C ALA A 39 -2.37 -8.79 0.94
N LYS A 40 -2.27 -10.09 1.27
CA LYS A 40 -3.32 -10.83 1.99
C LYS A 40 -3.33 -10.51 3.49
N SER A 41 -2.22 -9.99 4.01
CA SER A 41 -2.22 -9.38 5.33
C SER A 41 -2.96 -8.04 5.20
N ALA A 42 -4.15 -7.94 5.78
CA ALA A 42 -4.80 -6.65 5.90
C ALA A 42 -3.90 -5.78 6.78
N ASP A 43 -3.30 -4.74 6.21
CA ASP A 43 -2.69 -3.68 7.01
C ASP A 43 -3.73 -3.28 8.06
N LYS A 44 -3.39 -3.49 9.34
CA LYS A 44 -4.19 -2.88 10.40
C LYS A 44 -4.17 -1.39 10.08
N PRO A 45 -5.32 -0.70 10.03
CA PRO A 45 -5.32 0.71 9.74
C PRO A 45 -4.46 1.41 10.79
N GLU A 46 -3.26 1.81 10.40
CA GLU A 46 -2.39 2.63 11.20
C GLU A 46 -3.15 3.92 11.48
N PRO A 47 -3.27 4.35 12.75
CA PRO A 47 -3.91 5.61 13.05
C PRO A 47 -3.19 6.72 12.29
N SER A 48 -3.88 7.41 11.39
CA SER A 48 -3.28 8.52 10.67
C SER A 48 -2.93 9.66 11.65
N GLU A 49 -1.94 10.48 11.30
CA GLU A 49 -1.63 11.71 12.06
C GLU A 49 -2.86 12.63 12.19
N TRP A 50 -3.75 12.60 11.20
CA TRP A 50 -5.05 13.26 11.24
C TRP A 50 -5.98 12.67 12.31
N MET A 51 -6.04 11.34 12.46
CA MET A 51 -6.77 10.69 13.55
C MET A 51 -6.19 11.05 14.93
N ARG A 52 -4.86 11.20 15.04
CA ARG A 52 -4.20 11.63 16.29
C ARG A 52 -4.59 13.06 16.65
N THR A 53 -4.54 13.98 15.69
CA THR A 53 -4.86 15.42 15.88
C THR A 53 -6.34 15.68 16.15
N ARG A 54 -7.24 14.87 15.56
CA ARG A 54 -8.71 14.96 15.77
C ARG A 54 -9.14 14.81 17.22
N ARG A 55 -8.35 14.16 18.10
CA ARG A 55 -8.70 13.97 19.51
C ARG A 55 -8.98 15.29 20.25
N GLN A 56 -8.19 16.33 19.97
CA GLN A 56 -8.37 17.64 20.60
C GLN A 56 -9.63 18.38 20.11
N MET A 57 -10.18 17.98 18.96
CA MET A 57 -11.38 18.58 18.37
C MET A 57 -12.68 17.82 18.71
N ARG A 58 -12.63 16.78 19.57
CA ARG A 58 -13.82 15.99 19.95
C ARG A 58 -14.71 16.71 20.95
N SER A 59 -14.18 17.70 21.66
CA SER A 59 -14.98 18.57 22.51
C SER A 59 -15.82 19.50 21.64
N PRO A 60 -17.09 19.75 21.99
CA PRO A 60 -17.90 20.75 21.31
C PRO A 60 -17.16 22.09 21.24
N LEU A 61 -17.22 22.76 20.10
CA LEU A 61 -16.70 24.11 19.97
C LEU A 61 -17.42 25.02 20.98
N ARG A 62 -16.65 25.85 21.67
CA ARG A 62 -17.14 26.84 22.63
C ARG A 62 -17.99 27.88 21.91
N ARG A 63 -19.31 27.70 21.95
CA ARG A 63 -20.29 28.62 21.32
C ARG A 63 -20.46 29.93 22.09
N ASP A 64 -19.98 29.97 23.33
CA ASP A 64 -19.92 31.15 24.18
C ASP A 64 -18.81 32.13 23.76
N LEU A 65 -17.82 31.65 23.00
CA LEU A 65 -16.82 32.50 22.36
C LEU A 65 -17.39 32.96 21.02
N GLY A 66 -17.72 34.25 20.90
CA GLY A 66 -18.23 34.82 19.65
C GLY A 66 -17.28 34.65 18.47
N PHE A 67 -17.78 34.82 17.24
CA PHE A 67 -16.96 34.78 16.03
C PHE A 67 -15.79 35.78 16.15
N GLY A 68 -14.55 35.30 15.97
CA GLY A 68 -13.34 36.14 16.01
C GLY A 68 -12.51 36.07 17.31
N SER A 69 -12.84 35.20 18.27
CA SER A 69 -12.08 35.04 19.53
C SER A 69 -10.63 34.56 19.39
N TRP A 70 -10.20 34.19 18.18
CA TRP A 70 -8.90 33.58 17.87
C TRP A 70 -7.85 34.59 17.38
N ALA A 71 -8.22 35.87 17.23
CA ALA A 71 -7.39 36.91 16.62
C ALA A 71 -6.58 37.76 17.62
N ARG A 72 -6.24 37.21 18.79
CA ARG A 72 -5.45 37.90 19.82
C ARG A 72 -4.24 37.06 20.24
#